data_AF-A0A4P9W7M7-F1
#
_entry.id   AF-A0A4P9W7M7-F1
#
_cell.length_a   1.000
_cell.length_b   1.000
_cell.length_c   1.000
_cell.angle_alpha   90.00
_cell.angle_beta   90.00
_cell.angle_gamma   90.00
#
_symmetry.space_group_name_H-M   'P 1'
#
loop_
_entity.id
_entity.type
_entity.pdbx_description
1 polymer ?
#
loop_
_entity_poly.entity_id
_entity_poly.type
_entity_poly.pdbx_seq_one_letter_code
_entity_poly.pdbx_strand_id
1 'polypeptide(L)'
;MISQALIRLPSLLPHNWQQLVALTLALPVVYRAIKVTHFFLFSPIAKIPGPIGPIIFGGLYGFLQIARGKGVEMNVKRHAKYGPVTRSNMNTISVADPELIRDVLAVKDLPKSPLFQFVFFGRQTLLNTIDRDLHRKLRRILSPAFSIKHLAGLEPLFQSVVRSLFTAIDRHMIEGPEGQYGDVDIWRMMHLTGVEAIGETAFGTSFRLFE
;
A
#
# COMPACT_ATOMS: atom_id res chain seq x y z
N MET A 1 -10.15 -46.62 28.62
CA MET A 1 -10.29 -45.21 29.06
C MET A 1 -10.88 -44.26 28.00
N ILE A 2 -10.87 -44.58 26.70
CA ILE A 2 -11.45 -43.74 25.63
C ILE A 2 -13.00 -43.80 25.58
N SER A 3 -13.59 -44.92 25.99
CA SER A 3 -15.04 -45.18 25.92
C SER A 3 -15.88 -44.24 26.79
N GLN A 4 -15.42 -43.87 28.00
CA GLN A 4 -16.18 -42.98 28.90
C GLN A 4 -16.18 -41.51 28.45
N ALA A 5 -15.16 -41.08 27.69
CA ALA A 5 -15.07 -39.72 27.16
C ALA A 5 -16.05 -39.49 26.00
N LEU A 6 -16.24 -40.50 25.14
CA LEU A 6 -17.19 -40.45 24.02
C LEU A 6 -18.66 -40.45 24.48
N ILE A 7 -18.97 -41.07 25.62
CA ILE A 7 -20.33 -41.13 26.19
C ILE A 7 -20.76 -39.79 26.82
N ARG A 8 -19.81 -38.93 27.23
CA ARG A 8 -20.09 -37.60 27.84
C ARG A 8 -20.08 -36.44 26.85
N LEU A 9 -19.75 -36.68 25.58
CA LEU A 9 -19.80 -35.66 24.54
C LEU A 9 -21.20 -35.03 24.32
N PRO A 10 -22.32 -35.77 24.40
CA PRO A 10 -23.65 -35.18 24.21
C PRO A 10 -24.08 -34.24 25.35
N SER A 11 -23.56 -34.42 26.57
CA SER A 11 -23.89 -33.56 27.73
C SER A 11 -23.07 -32.27 27.79
N LEU A 12 -22.02 -32.16 26.97
CA LEU A 12 -21.23 -30.94 26.80
C LEU A 12 -21.77 -30.06 25.66
N LEU A 13 -22.74 -30.55 24.90
CA LEU A 13 -23.42 -29.75 23.88
C LEU A 13 -24.36 -28.75 24.55
N PRO A 14 -24.32 -27.48 24.16
CA PRO A 14 -25.11 -26.43 24.78
C PRO A 14 -26.60 -26.73 24.63
N HIS A 15 -27.31 -26.85 25.76
CA HIS A 15 -28.75 -27.12 25.79
C HIS A 15 -29.58 -25.84 25.60
N ASN A 16 -28.98 -24.67 25.81
CA ASN A 16 -29.64 -23.36 25.72
C ASN A 16 -28.95 -22.46 24.69
N TRP A 17 -29.72 -21.69 23.93
CA TRP A 17 -29.22 -20.74 22.92
C TRP A 17 -28.22 -19.72 23.49
N GLN A 18 -28.35 -19.35 24.77
CA GLN A 18 -27.41 -18.46 25.45
C GLN A 18 -25.99 -19.06 25.55
N GLN A 19 -25.87 -20.38 25.75
CA GLN A 19 -24.58 -21.06 25.77
C GLN A 19 -23.97 -21.13 24.37
N LEU A 20 -24.78 -21.34 23.33
CA LEU A 20 -24.34 -21.26 21.94
C LEU A 20 -23.80 -19.86 21.61
N VAL A 21 -24.51 -18.80 22.00
CA VAL A 21 -24.07 -17.42 21.79
C VAL A 21 -22.78 -17.13 22.54
N ALA A 22 -22.68 -17.52 23.82
CA ALA A 22 -21.48 -17.33 24.63
C ALA A 22 -20.26 -18.06 24.05
N LEU A 23 -20.42 -19.33 23.62
CA LEU A 23 -19.36 -20.10 22.97
C LEU A 23 -18.91 -19.48 21.66
N THR A 24 -19.87 -18.99 20.85
CA THR A 24 -19.58 -18.33 19.57
C THR A 24 -18.78 -17.04 19.76
N LEU A 25 -19.08 -16.26 20.80
CA LEU A 25 -18.32 -15.03 21.12
C LEU A 25 -16.97 -15.33 21.79
N ALA A 26 -16.88 -16.39 22.59
CA ALA A 26 -15.64 -16.76 23.28
C ALA A 26 -14.59 -17.36 22.33
N LEU A 27 -15.01 -18.09 21.30
CA LEU A 27 -14.11 -18.82 20.40
C LEU A 27 -13.09 -17.90 19.67
N PRO A 28 -13.47 -16.75 19.09
CA PRO A 28 -12.51 -15.80 18.52
C PRO A 28 -11.52 -15.24 19.54
N VAL A 29 -11.97 -14.99 20.77
CA VAL A 29 -11.12 -14.44 21.85
C VAL A 29 -10.06 -15.46 22.26
N VAL A 30 -10.46 -16.71 22.50
CA VAL A 30 -9.56 -17.81 22.83
C VAL A 30 -8.58 -18.06 21.68
N TYR A 31 -9.07 -18.11 20.44
CA TYR A 31 -8.22 -18.27 19.26
C TYR A 31 -7.16 -17.16 19.16
N ARG A 32 -7.55 -15.90 19.40
CA ARG A 32 -6.62 -14.76 19.41
C ARG A 32 -5.61 -14.86 20.55
N ALA A 33 -6.03 -15.22 21.75
CA ALA A 33 -5.13 -15.40 22.89
C ALA A 33 -4.07 -16.47 22.60
N ILE A 34 -4.46 -17.62 22.05
CA ILE A 34 -3.54 -18.69 21.62
C ILE A 34 -2.53 -18.16 20.60
N LYS A 35 -3.00 -17.44 19.56
CA LYS A 35 -2.14 -16.85 18.53
C LYS A 35 -1.13 -15.86 19.09
N VAL A 36 -1.55 -14.99 20.01
CA VAL A 36 -0.69 -13.98 20.65
C VAL A 36 0.37 -14.66 21.51
N THR A 37 -0.02 -15.61 22.37
CA THR A 37 0.91 -16.35 23.23
C THR A 37 1.90 -17.15 22.40
N HIS A 38 1.43 -17.87 21.38
CA HIS A 38 2.29 -18.60 20.46
C HIS A 38 3.26 -17.67 19.72
N PHE A 39 2.82 -16.47 19.32
CA PHE A 39 3.69 -15.49 18.68
C PHE A 39 4.84 -15.07 19.60
N PHE A 40 4.58 -14.72 20.86
CA PHE A 40 5.63 -14.28 21.78
C PHE A 40 6.60 -15.39 22.18
N LEU A 41 6.14 -16.65 22.25
CA LEU A 41 6.98 -17.77 22.64
C LEU A 41 7.84 -18.32 21.49
N PHE A 42 7.29 -18.39 20.27
CA PHE A 42 7.91 -19.15 19.17
C PHE A 42 8.34 -18.27 17.98
N SER A 43 7.89 -17.01 17.87
CA SER A 43 8.21 -16.20 16.70
C SER A 43 9.57 -15.50 16.83
N PRO A 44 10.46 -15.59 15.82
CA PRO A 44 11.68 -14.78 15.78
C PRO A 44 11.38 -13.28 15.68
N ILE A 45 10.24 -12.92 15.09
CA ILE A 45 9.78 -11.52 14.95
C ILE A 45 9.41 -10.92 16.33
N ALA A 46 9.11 -11.76 17.32
CA ALA A 46 8.80 -11.28 18.68
C ALA A 46 10.00 -10.58 19.34
N LYS A 47 11.23 -10.91 18.93
CA LYS A 47 12.48 -10.32 19.43
C LYS A 47 12.72 -8.90 18.92
N ILE A 48 12.06 -8.50 17.83
CA ILE A 48 12.21 -7.18 17.22
C ILE A 48 11.38 -6.15 18.02
N PRO A 49 11.95 -4.99 18.39
CA PRO A 49 11.22 -3.98 19.14
C PRO A 49 10.05 -3.40 18.34
N GLY A 50 8.91 -3.20 18.98
CA GLY A 50 7.75 -2.60 18.33
C GLY A 50 6.47 -2.66 19.15
N PRO A 51 5.42 -1.93 18.72
CA PRO A 51 4.16 -1.86 19.44
C PRO A 51 3.52 -3.25 19.65
N ILE A 52 2.99 -3.47 20.85
CA ILE A 52 2.28 -4.70 21.23
C ILE A 52 0.80 -4.64 20.81
N GLY A 53 0.20 -3.44 20.75
CA GLY A 53 -1.21 -3.25 20.39
C GLY A 53 -1.64 -3.95 19.09
N PRO A 54 -0.90 -3.81 17.97
CA PRO A 54 -1.19 -4.52 16.72
C PRO A 54 -1.11 -6.05 16.82
N ILE A 55 -0.36 -6.58 17.79
CA ILE A 55 -0.28 -8.02 18.06
C ILE A 55 -1.57 -8.48 18.74
N ILE A 56 -2.06 -7.73 19.72
CA ILE A 56 -3.25 -8.11 20.53
C ILE A 56 -4.55 -7.89 19.74
N PHE A 57 -4.77 -6.67 19.27
CA PHE A 57 -6.03 -6.28 18.61
C PHE A 57 -6.03 -6.53 17.10
N GLY A 58 -4.93 -7.10 16.58
CA GLY A 58 -4.70 -7.24 15.16
C GLY A 58 -4.42 -5.92 14.46
N GLY A 59 -4.39 -5.96 13.12
CA GLY A 59 -4.07 -4.82 12.27
C GLY A 59 -5.12 -3.70 12.26
N LEU A 60 -6.23 -3.81 13.01
CA LEU A 60 -7.33 -2.85 13.00
C LEU A 60 -6.88 -1.44 13.39
N TYR A 61 -6.05 -1.31 14.44
CA TYR A 61 -5.50 0.01 14.82
C TYR A 61 -4.67 0.62 13.68
N GLY A 62 -3.81 -0.18 13.04
CA GLY A 62 -3.03 0.27 11.88
C GLY A 62 -3.93 0.70 10.73
N PHE A 63 -4.95 -0.09 10.43
CA PHE A 63 -5.94 0.21 9.41
C PHE A 63 -6.69 1.51 9.68
N LEU A 64 -7.15 1.74 10.92
CA LEU A 64 -7.81 2.99 11.31
C LEU A 64 -6.90 4.20 11.15
N GLN A 65 -5.62 4.07 11.52
CA GLN A 65 -4.65 5.15 11.34
C GLN A 65 -4.38 5.44 9.86
N ILE A 66 -4.33 4.42 9.01
CA ILE A 66 -4.20 4.57 7.55
C ILE A 66 -5.46 5.24 6.97
N ALA A 67 -6.65 4.79 7.36
CA ALA A 67 -7.92 5.36 6.93
C ALA A 67 -8.09 6.83 7.34
N ARG A 68 -7.49 7.23 8.47
CA ARG A 68 -7.44 8.62 8.94
C ARG A 68 -6.31 9.46 8.32
N GLY A 69 -5.55 8.92 7.38
CA GLY A 69 -4.40 9.61 6.76
C GLY A 69 -3.16 9.74 7.67
N LYS A 70 -3.16 9.12 8.85
CA LYS A 70 -2.07 9.21 9.85
C LYS A 70 -1.08 8.04 9.78
N GLY A 71 -1.12 7.24 8.71
CA GLY A 71 -0.27 6.06 8.55
C GLY A 71 1.22 6.38 8.49
N VAL A 72 1.60 7.43 7.75
CA VAL A 72 3.00 7.86 7.62
C VAL A 72 3.52 8.38 8.96
N GLU A 73 2.80 9.32 9.57
CA GLU A 73 3.14 9.89 10.88
C GLU A 73 3.29 8.79 11.95
N MET A 74 2.38 7.80 11.95
CA MET A 74 2.45 6.64 12.84
C MET A 74 3.76 5.86 12.65
N ASN A 75 4.18 5.61 11.41
CA ASN A 75 5.42 4.87 11.15
C ASN A 75 6.66 5.69 11.53
N VAL A 76 6.66 7.01 11.27
CA VAL A 76 7.74 7.91 11.69
C VAL A 76 7.90 7.87 13.22
N LYS A 77 6.79 8.02 13.97
CA LYS A 77 6.82 7.93 15.44
C LYS A 77 7.30 6.57 15.95
N ARG A 78 6.95 5.48 15.26
CA ARG A 78 7.42 4.13 15.61
C ARG A 78 8.92 3.99 15.41
N HIS A 79 9.44 4.44 14.27
CA HIS A 79 10.87 4.38 13.99
C HIS A 79 11.68 5.31 14.92
N ALA A 80 11.14 6.47 15.29
CA ALA A 80 11.75 7.33 16.30
C ALA A 80 11.83 6.66 17.68
N LYS A 81 10.84 5.83 18.05
CA LYS A 81 10.77 5.16 19.37
C LYS A 81 11.53 3.83 19.44
N TYR A 82 11.41 3.00 18.41
CA TYR A 82 11.90 1.62 18.41
C TYR A 82 13.14 1.41 17.55
N GLY A 83 13.58 2.44 16.81
CA GLY A 83 14.76 2.40 15.96
C GLY A 83 14.46 2.05 14.50
N PRO A 84 15.51 1.80 13.69
CA PRO A 84 15.41 1.67 12.24
C PRO A 84 14.69 0.39 11.80
N VAL A 85 14.62 -0.65 12.63
CA VAL A 85 13.84 -1.86 12.37
C VAL A 85 12.83 -2.02 13.48
N THR A 86 11.54 -1.97 13.14
CA THR A 86 10.46 -2.11 14.13
C THR A 86 9.41 -3.11 13.68
N ARG A 87 8.89 -3.89 14.63
CA ARG A 87 7.78 -4.80 14.38
C ARG A 87 6.49 -4.01 14.14
N SER A 88 5.78 -4.31 13.05
CA SER A 88 4.48 -3.69 12.75
C SER A 88 3.30 -4.60 13.10
N ASN A 89 3.43 -5.91 12.86
CA ASN A 89 2.41 -6.92 13.19
C ASN A 89 3.09 -8.30 13.44
N MET A 90 2.30 -9.35 13.66
CA MET A 90 2.79 -10.72 13.90
C MET A 90 3.62 -11.32 12.75
N ASN A 91 3.46 -10.80 11.53
CA ASN A 91 4.13 -11.30 10.33
C ASN A 91 4.73 -10.18 9.48
N THR A 92 4.80 -8.95 10.00
CA THR A 92 5.34 -7.80 9.27
C THR A 92 6.27 -6.96 10.13
N ILE A 93 7.36 -6.56 9.52
CA ILE A 93 8.34 -5.62 10.07
C ILE A 93 8.35 -4.38 9.19
N SER A 94 8.63 -3.24 9.80
CA SER A 94 8.88 -1.97 9.13
C SER A 94 10.38 -1.70 9.22
N VAL A 95 10.98 -1.36 8.09
CA VAL A 95 12.43 -1.15 7.95
C VAL A 95 12.64 0.25 7.40
N ALA A 96 13.47 1.02 8.09
CA ALA A 96 13.93 2.35 7.72
C ALA A 96 15.46 2.41 7.60
N ASP A 97 16.13 1.27 7.70
CA ASP A 97 17.57 1.14 7.54
C ASP A 97 17.95 1.08 6.04
N PRO A 98 18.78 2.02 5.52
CA PRO A 98 19.14 2.06 4.11
C PRO A 98 19.86 0.81 3.60
N GLU A 99 20.72 0.20 4.42
CA GLU A 99 21.49 -0.98 4.04
C GLU A 99 20.58 -2.21 3.94
N LEU A 100 19.69 -2.40 4.92
CA LEU A 100 18.70 -3.47 4.87
C LEU A 100 17.70 -3.30 3.72
N ILE A 101 17.31 -2.06 3.40
CA ILE A 101 16.44 -1.78 2.26
C ILE A 101 17.14 -2.20 0.96
N ARG A 102 18.42 -1.85 0.78
CA ARG A 102 19.23 -2.27 -0.37
C ARG A 102 19.35 -3.79 -0.44
N ASP A 103 19.64 -4.44 0.68
CA ASP A 103 19.79 -5.90 0.74
C ASP A 103 18.50 -6.62 0.35
N VAL A 104 17.35 -6.15 0.83
CA VAL A 104 16.05 -6.77 0.56
C VAL A 104 15.58 -6.52 -0.88
N LEU A 105 15.74 -5.29 -1.37
CA LEU A 105 15.18 -4.89 -2.67
C LEU A 105 16.10 -5.15 -3.86
N ALA A 106 17.43 -5.07 -3.68
CA ALA A 106 18.39 -5.15 -4.78
C ALA A 106 19.25 -6.43 -4.75
N VAL A 107 19.69 -6.87 -3.58
CA VAL A 107 20.62 -8.01 -3.47
C VAL A 107 19.88 -9.34 -3.43
N LYS A 108 18.93 -9.48 -2.50
CA LYS A 108 18.14 -10.71 -2.32
C LYS A 108 16.93 -10.78 -3.25
N ASP A 109 16.44 -9.61 -3.70
CA ASP A 109 15.26 -9.46 -4.57
C ASP A 109 14.07 -10.28 -4.03
N LEU A 110 13.67 -10.04 -2.78
CA LEU A 110 12.62 -10.83 -2.15
C LEU A 110 11.29 -10.70 -2.94
N PRO A 111 10.52 -11.79 -3.09
CA PRO A 111 9.25 -11.72 -3.80
C PRO A 111 8.28 -10.78 -3.08
N LYS A 112 7.44 -10.09 -3.87
CA LYS A 112 6.37 -9.25 -3.32
C LYS A 112 5.39 -10.12 -2.51
N SER A 113 4.75 -9.50 -1.52
CA SER A 113 3.71 -10.17 -0.74
C SER A 113 2.58 -10.69 -1.65
N PRO A 114 2.01 -11.88 -1.38
CA PRO A 114 0.83 -12.36 -2.11
C PRO A 114 -0.34 -11.36 -2.13
N LEU A 115 -0.39 -10.45 -1.14
CA LEU A 115 -1.35 -9.35 -1.12
C LEU A 115 -1.30 -8.45 -2.36
N PHE A 116 -0.13 -8.34 -3.02
CA PHE A 116 -0.01 -7.59 -4.26
C PHE A 116 -0.88 -8.17 -5.36
N GLN A 117 -1.11 -9.48 -5.43
CA GLN A 117 -1.92 -10.08 -6.49
C GLN A 117 -3.37 -9.55 -6.50
N PHE A 118 -3.89 -9.09 -5.36
CA PHE A 118 -5.23 -8.52 -5.28
C PHE A 118 -5.31 -7.08 -5.77
N VAL A 119 -4.17 -6.41 -5.95
CA VAL A 119 -4.11 -5.10 -6.59
C VAL A 119 -4.60 -5.26 -8.04
N PHE A 120 -5.40 -4.30 -8.53
CA PHE A 120 -6.04 -4.37 -9.87
C PHE A 120 -6.99 -5.56 -10.07
N PHE A 121 -7.76 -5.92 -9.03
CA PHE A 121 -8.83 -6.93 -9.10
C PHE A 121 -8.32 -8.31 -9.58
N GLY A 122 -7.11 -8.70 -9.18
CA GLY A 122 -6.55 -10.02 -9.53
C GLY A 122 -5.88 -10.10 -10.90
N ARG A 123 -5.93 -9.03 -11.72
CA ARG A 123 -5.27 -9.02 -13.03
C ARG A 123 -3.76 -8.85 -12.85
N GLN A 124 -2.98 -9.79 -13.40
CA GLN A 124 -1.53 -9.72 -13.33
C GLN A 124 -0.98 -8.65 -14.29
N THR A 125 -0.17 -7.76 -13.74
CA THR A 125 0.50 -6.63 -14.37
C THR A 125 1.97 -6.63 -13.93
N LEU A 126 2.78 -5.75 -14.54
CA LEU A 126 4.17 -5.57 -14.14
C LEU A 126 4.30 -5.18 -12.65
N LEU A 127 3.35 -4.40 -12.12
CA LEU A 127 3.44 -3.85 -10.76
C LEU A 127 3.10 -4.86 -9.67
N ASN A 128 2.20 -5.81 -9.95
CA ASN A 128 1.59 -6.65 -8.93
C ASN A 128 1.90 -8.15 -9.06
N THR A 129 2.50 -8.59 -10.19
CA THR A 129 2.92 -9.98 -10.33
C THR A 129 4.01 -10.33 -9.31
N ILE A 130 3.87 -11.51 -8.70
CA ILE A 130 4.88 -12.10 -7.81
C ILE A 130 5.76 -13.13 -8.54
N ASP A 131 5.32 -13.61 -9.71
CA ASP A 131 6.08 -14.55 -10.53
C ASP A 131 7.22 -13.79 -11.23
N ARG A 132 8.44 -14.24 -10.97
CA ARG A 132 9.66 -13.64 -11.51
C ARG A 132 9.76 -13.78 -13.02
N ASP A 133 9.31 -14.89 -13.60
CA ASP A 133 9.42 -15.12 -15.04
C ASP A 133 8.41 -14.26 -15.80
N LEU A 134 7.16 -14.22 -15.32
CA LEU A 134 6.16 -13.29 -15.85
C LEU A 134 6.60 -11.83 -15.68
N HIS A 135 7.12 -11.44 -14.51
CA HIS A 135 7.66 -10.10 -14.27
C HIS A 135 8.76 -9.76 -15.28
N ARG A 136 9.72 -10.67 -15.49
CA ARG A 136 10.83 -10.50 -16.45
C ARG A 136 10.30 -10.32 -17.87
N LYS A 137 9.32 -11.13 -18.29
CA LYS A 137 8.68 -11.02 -19.61
C LYS A 137 8.01 -9.67 -19.81
N LEU A 138 7.17 -9.24 -18.86
CA LEU A 138 6.46 -7.95 -18.91
C LEU A 138 7.45 -6.78 -18.89
N ARG A 139 8.49 -6.85 -18.05
CA ARG A 139 9.53 -5.83 -17.97
C ARG A 139 10.27 -5.70 -19.30
N ARG A 140 10.61 -6.83 -19.95
CA ARG A 140 11.31 -6.83 -21.24
C ARG A 140 10.49 -6.14 -22.33
N ILE A 141 9.17 -6.35 -22.36
CA ILE A 141 8.27 -5.69 -23.31
C ILE A 141 8.25 -4.18 -23.10
N LEU A 142 8.20 -3.73 -21.85
CA LEU A 142 8.05 -2.31 -21.51
C LEU A 142 9.36 -1.51 -21.50
N SER A 143 10.51 -2.17 -21.27
CA SER A 143 11.80 -1.50 -21.10
C SER A 143 12.22 -0.55 -22.25
N PRO A 144 11.97 -0.86 -23.55
CA PRO A 144 12.31 0.05 -24.65
C PRO A 144 11.65 1.44 -24.55
N ALA A 145 10.42 1.51 -24.03
CA ALA A 145 9.69 2.76 -23.82
C ALA A 145 10.34 3.65 -22.74
N PHE A 146 11.20 3.09 -21.90
CA PHE A 146 11.96 3.83 -20.87
C PHE A 146 13.45 3.97 -21.23
N SER A 147 13.83 3.73 -22.49
CA SER A 147 15.19 3.97 -22.96
C SER A 147 15.49 5.46 -23.05
N ILE A 148 16.75 5.86 -22.78
CA ILE A 148 17.18 7.26 -22.86
C ILE A 148 16.87 7.87 -24.23
N LYS A 149 17.07 7.09 -25.31
CA LYS A 149 16.76 7.53 -26.68
C LYS A 149 15.27 7.82 -26.88
N HIS A 150 14.39 6.95 -26.37
CA HIS A 150 12.95 7.19 -26.47
C HIS A 150 12.53 8.40 -25.63
N LEU A 151 12.99 8.47 -24.38
CA LEU A 151 12.67 9.57 -23.47
C LEU A 151 13.14 10.93 -24.02
N ALA A 152 14.33 11.00 -24.62
CA ALA A 152 14.81 12.21 -25.29
C ALA A 152 13.89 12.62 -26.46
N GLY A 153 13.32 11.65 -27.17
CA GLY A 153 12.35 11.91 -28.24
C GLY A 153 11.00 12.45 -27.75
N LEU A 154 10.67 12.33 -26.46
CA LEU A 154 9.43 12.86 -25.87
C LEU A 154 9.53 14.34 -25.48
N GLU A 155 10.72 14.93 -25.48
CA GLU A 155 10.93 16.32 -25.07
C GLU A 155 9.99 17.32 -25.79
N PRO A 156 9.77 17.24 -27.12
CA PRO A 156 8.85 18.15 -27.80
C PRO A 156 7.40 18.04 -27.31
N LEU A 157 6.96 16.84 -26.92
CA LEU A 157 5.61 16.60 -26.41
C LEU A 157 5.45 17.23 -25.03
N PHE A 158 6.42 17.06 -24.13
CA PHE A 158 6.41 17.73 -22.84
C PHE A 158 6.45 19.25 -22.97
N GLN A 159 7.25 19.78 -23.90
CA GLN A 159 7.29 21.22 -24.19
C GLN A 159 5.93 21.74 -24.67
N SER A 160 5.21 20.97 -25.50
CA SER A 160 3.84 21.29 -25.92
C SER A 160 2.90 21.41 -24.72
N VAL A 161 2.89 20.41 -23.84
CA VAL A 161 2.04 20.39 -22.64
C VAL A 161 2.35 21.56 -21.70
N VAL A 162 3.63 21.89 -21.50
CA VAL A 162 4.05 23.04 -20.69
C VAL A 162 3.59 24.36 -21.30
N ARG A 163 3.65 24.51 -22.64
CA ARG A 163 3.12 25.70 -23.32
C ARG A 163 1.61 25.82 -23.15
N SER A 164 0.86 24.73 -23.25
CA SER A 164 -0.59 24.73 -23.01
C SER A 164 -0.93 25.12 -21.58
N LEU A 165 -0.17 24.63 -20.60
CA LEU A 165 -0.30 25.05 -19.20
C LEU A 165 -0.11 26.56 -19.03
N PHE A 166 1.00 27.12 -19.55
CA PHE A 166 1.23 28.57 -19.44
C PHE A 166 0.17 29.39 -20.16
N THR A 167 -0.28 28.93 -21.34
CA THR A 167 -1.36 29.58 -22.08
C THR A 167 -2.67 29.62 -21.28
N ALA A 168 -2.99 28.54 -20.55
CA ALA A 168 -4.18 28.49 -19.70
C ALA A 168 -4.07 29.39 -18.45
N ILE A 169 -2.85 29.49 -17.88
CA ILE A 169 -2.56 30.42 -16.78
C ILE A 169 -2.70 31.86 -17.29
N ASP A 170 -2.08 32.21 -18.41
CA ASP A 170 -2.14 33.54 -19.00
C ASP A 170 -3.59 33.93 -19.31
N ARG A 171 -4.40 32.98 -19.83
CA ARG A 171 -5.84 33.20 -20.05
C ARG A 171 -6.58 33.54 -18.75
N HIS A 172 -6.36 32.78 -17.67
CA HIS A 172 -6.96 33.08 -16.37
C HIS A 172 -6.56 34.46 -15.83
N MET A 173 -5.33 34.91 -16.12
CA MET A 173 -4.88 36.24 -15.73
C MET A 173 -5.53 37.36 -16.54
N ILE A 174 -5.77 37.14 -17.84
CA ILE A 174 -6.36 38.14 -18.76
C ILE A 174 -7.88 38.27 -18.55
N GLU A 175 -8.57 37.17 -18.26
CA GLU A 175 -10.03 37.16 -18.03
C GLU A 175 -10.43 37.76 -16.66
N GLY A 176 -9.45 37.98 -15.77
CA GLY A 176 -9.66 38.61 -14.48
C GLY A 176 -9.93 40.13 -14.56
N PRO A 177 -10.38 40.76 -13.47
CA PRO A 177 -10.59 42.20 -13.42
C PRO A 177 -9.30 42.97 -13.71
N GLU A 178 -9.39 43.98 -14.59
CA GLU A 178 -8.25 44.78 -15.00
C GLU A 178 -7.54 45.45 -13.81
N GLY A 179 -6.21 45.35 -13.76
CA GLY A 179 -5.39 45.88 -12.67
C GLY A 179 -5.36 45.05 -11.39
N GLN A 180 -5.96 43.85 -11.38
CA GLN A 180 -5.92 42.92 -10.24
C GLN A 180 -5.01 41.72 -10.50
N TYR A 181 -4.56 41.09 -9.43
CA TYR A 181 -3.88 39.78 -9.51
C TYR A 181 -4.92 38.69 -9.80
N GLY A 182 -4.61 37.78 -10.73
CA GLY A 182 -5.41 36.58 -10.94
C GLY A 182 -5.13 35.51 -9.87
N ASP A 183 -6.16 34.73 -9.54
CA ASP A 183 -6.07 33.58 -8.64
C ASP A 183 -6.09 32.29 -9.46
N VAL A 184 -5.10 31.41 -9.24
CA VAL A 184 -4.94 30.17 -10.00
C VAL A 184 -4.68 29.01 -9.03
N ASP A 185 -5.54 27.99 -9.12
CA ASP A 185 -5.34 26.73 -8.42
C ASP A 185 -4.24 25.88 -9.10
N ILE A 186 -3.01 26.04 -8.61
CA ILE A 186 -1.84 25.28 -9.08
C ILE A 186 -2.01 23.78 -8.86
N TRP A 187 -2.70 23.34 -7.80
CA TRP A 187 -2.92 21.91 -7.56
C TRP A 187 -3.73 21.29 -8.69
N ARG A 188 -4.83 21.95 -9.08
CA ARG A 188 -5.62 21.54 -10.24
C ARG A 188 -4.79 21.59 -11.52
N MET A 189 -4.07 22.69 -11.76
CA MET A 189 -3.26 22.84 -12.98
C MET A 189 -2.20 21.75 -13.12
N MET A 190 -1.48 21.41 -12.05
CA MET A 190 -0.49 20.34 -12.06
C MET A 190 -1.13 18.97 -12.28
N HIS A 191 -2.31 18.73 -11.71
CA HIS A 191 -3.04 17.49 -11.95
C HIS A 191 -3.41 17.34 -13.44
N LEU A 192 -3.99 18.38 -14.05
CA LEU A 192 -4.32 18.39 -15.48
C LEU A 192 -3.07 18.22 -16.35
N THR A 193 -1.97 18.90 -16.00
CA THR A 193 -0.67 18.77 -16.69
C THR A 193 -0.20 17.32 -16.73
N GLY A 194 -0.29 16.60 -15.60
CA GLY A 194 0.10 15.20 -15.52
C GLY A 194 -0.75 14.31 -16.43
N VAL A 195 -2.07 14.53 -16.47
CA VAL A 195 -2.97 13.76 -17.34
C VAL A 195 -2.72 14.07 -18.81
N GLU A 196 -2.50 15.34 -19.16
CA GLU A 196 -2.20 15.79 -20.51
C GLU A 196 -0.85 15.22 -21.01
N ALA A 197 0.17 15.24 -20.16
CA ALA A 197 1.46 14.64 -20.45
C ALA A 197 1.35 13.13 -20.72
N ILE A 198 0.52 12.41 -19.96
CA ILE A 198 0.25 10.99 -20.23
C ILE A 198 -0.53 10.82 -21.54
N GLY A 199 -1.52 11.68 -21.83
CA GLY A 199 -2.26 11.68 -23.09
C GLY A 199 -1.32 11.77 -24.30
N GLU A 200 -0.47 12.78 -24.32
CA GLU A 200 0.46 13.04 -25.42
C GLU A 200 1.53 11.95 -25.54
N THR A 201 2.14 11.54 -24.43
CA THR A 201 3.29 10.62 -24.48
C THR A 201 2.90 9.14 -24.58
N ALA A 202 1.81 8.72 -23.94
CA ALA A 202 1.40 7.32 -23.90
C ALA A 202 0.31 6.97 -24.92
N PHE A 203 -0.59 7.92 -25.23
CA PHE A 203 -1.71 7.71 -26.15
C PHE A 203 -1.55 8.44 -27.49
N GLY A 204 -0.57 9.33 -27.61
CA GLY A 204 -0.31 10.10 -28.83
C GLY A 204 -1.41 11.13 -29.13
N THR A 205 -2.18 11.53 -28.12
CA THR A 205 -3.28 12.48 -28.29
C THR A 205 -3.37 13.43 -27.10
N SER A 206 -3.52 14.72 -27.40
CA SER A 206 -3.99 15.70 -26.41
C SER A 206 -5.40 15.34 -25.96
N PHE A 207 -5.67 15.48 -24.66
CA PHE A 207 -7.02 15.44 -24.11
C PHE A 207 -7.65 16.83 -24.01
N ARG A 208 -6.87 17.89 -24.31
CA ARG A 208 -7.28 19.29 -24.32
C ARG A 208 -7.88 19.72 -22.99
N LEU A 209 -7.26 19.28 -21.89
CA LEU A 209 -7.76 19.53 -20.53
C LEU A 209 -7.60 20.97 -20.05
N PHE A 210 -6.86 21.78 -20.79
CA PHE A 210 -6.57 23.18 -20.51
C PHE A 210 -7.40 24.17 -21.34
N GLU A 211 -8.15 23.67 -22.33
CA GLU A 211 -9.02 24.49 -23.20
C GLU A 211 -10.35 24.81 -22.52
#